data_AF-A0AA39H6A5-F1
#
_entry.id   AF-A0AA39H6A5-F1
#
_cell.length_a   1.000
_cell.length_b   1.000
_cell.length_c   1.000
_cell.angle_alpha   90.00
_cell.angle_beta   90.00
_cell.angle_gamma   90.00
#
_symmetry.space_group_name_H-M   'P 1'
#
loop_
_entity.id
_entity.type
_entity.pdbx_description
1 polymer ?
#
loop_
_entity_poly.entity_id
_entity_poly.type
_entity_poly.pdbx_seq_one_letter_code
_entity_poly.pdbx_strand_id
1 'polypeptide(L)'
;MLFKLLVAAALFGVAVAGSATCDAVTFTKCQHVFDAAINVHNTSDWTNPGALAISIQNVYIAGTYKEKHGLVAVCNAYNLMLNCLNNAGIQVETCFDTLFMLKNDKKIEQAYPFAMLMKMLDFQCGAGFYPAMDNWDCIKSVYKNKNATLENTIYQFLLNTANNPMESCTYTKQGLLSYQKAFSMCSNPAVSYYGCESFRQFVSVQYSECGDSCQVDFWAYHNKKNSTKHALEEEKVAVKLA
;
A
#
# COMPACT_ATOMS: atom_id res chain seq x y z
N MET A 1 -4.26 -7.57 -71.84
CA MET A 1 -3.81 -8.36 -70.66
C MET A 1 -2.89 -7.45 -69.86
N LEU A 2 -3.39 -6.82 -68.79
CA LEU A 2 -3.26 -7.26 -67.37
C LEU A 2 -1.83 -6.94 -66.87
N PHE A 3 -1.55 -6.01 -65.94
CA PHE A 3 -2.20 -5.69 -64.68
C PHE A 3 -1.86 -4.25 -64.23
N LYS A 4 -2.86 -3.46 -63.80
CA LYS A 4 -2.67 -2.24 -63.00
C LYS A 4 -2.60 -2.67 -61.53
N LEU A 5 -1.49 -2.41 -60.85
CA LEU A 5 -1.36 -2.59 -59.39
C LEU A 5 -1.69 -1.26 -58.69
N LEU A 6 -2.90 -1.16 -58.17
CA LEU A 6 -3.31 -0.14 -57.22
C LEU A 6 -2.85 -0.59 -55.83
N VAL A 7 -1.85 0.11 -55.27
CA VAL A 7 -1.46 -0.04 -53.87
C VAL A 7 -2.37 0.87 -53.04
N ALA A 8 -3.44 0.31 -52.47
CA ALA A 8 -4.24 0.98 -51.47
C ALA A 8 -3.52 0.86 -50.12
N ALA A 9 -2.84 1.93 -49.70
CA ALA A 9 -2.35 2.07 -48.34
C ALA A 9 -3.55 2.29 -47.41
N ALA A 10 -4.06 1.23 -46.80
CA ALA A 10 -5.01 1.32 -45.70
C ALA A 10 -4.29 1.91 -44.49
N LEU A 11 -4.38 3.22 -44.32
CA LEU A 11 -4.10 3.91 -43.06
C LEU A 11 -5.15 3.43 -42.05
N PHE A 12 -4.83 2.35 -41.32
CA PHE A 12 -5.50 2.06 -40.06
C PHE A 12 -5.08 3.14 -39.07
N GLY A 13 -5.81 4.26 -39.09
CA GLY A 13 -5.83 5.19 -37.97
C GLY A 13 -6.45 4.48 -36.79
N VAL A 14 -5.63 3.85 -35.95
CA VAL A 14 -6.04 3.53 -34.59
C VAL A 14 -6.26 4.88 -33.93
N ALA A 15 -7.52 5.29 -33.78
CA ALA A 15 -7.87 6.38 -32.90
C ALA A 15 -7.38 5.95 -31.51
N VAL A 16 -6.25 6.51 -31.08
CA VAL A 16 -5.86 6.47 -29.69
C VAL A 16 -6.94 7.27 -28.99
N ALA A 17 -7.94 6.58 -28.44
CA ALA A 17 -8.89 7.20 -27.53
C ALA A 17 -8.03 7.79 -26.41
N GLY A 18 -7.89 9.12 -26.42
CA GLY A 18 -7.18 9.82 -25.36
C GLY A 18 -7.85 9.45 -24.05
N SER A 19 -7.14 8.78 -23.16
CA SER A 19 -7.69 8.40 -21.88
C SER A 19 -8.08 9.66 -21.12
N ALA A 20 -9.30 9.71 -20.62
CA ALA A 20 -9.88 10.90 -20.02
C ALA A 20 -9.22 11.17 -18.66
N THR A 21 -9.07 12.45 -18.33
CA THR A 21 -8.67 12.90 -16.99
C THR A 21 -9.73 12.51 -15.98
N CYS A 22 -9.33 12.24 -14.74
CA CYS A 22 -10.25 11.86 -13.67
C CYS A 22 -11.39 12.87 -13.48
N ASP A 23 -12.58 12.35 -13.20
CA ASP A 23 -13.76 13.10 -12.78
C ASP A 23 -14.30 12.56 -11.45
N ALA A 24 -14.82 13.45 -10.61
CA ALA A 24 -15.25 13.10 -9.25
C ALA A 24 -16.42 12.11 -9.22
N VAL A 25 -17.29 12.11 -10.24
CA VAL A 25 -18.48 11.25 -10.28
C VAL A 25 -18.07 9.81 -10.54
N THR A 26 -17.26 9.58 -11.59
CA THR A 26 -16.73 8.25 -11.90
C THR A 26 -15.82 7.75 -10.80
N PHE A 27 -14.96 8.63 -10.25
CA PHE A 27 -14.08 8.28 -9.15
C PHE A 27 -14.84 7.81 -7.91
N THR A 28 -15.86 8.55 -7.48
CA THR A 28 -16.70 8.18 -6.33
C THR A 28 -17.42 6.86 -6.58
N LYS A 29 -17.96 6.66 -7.79
CA LYS A 29 -18.57 5.39 -8.17
C LYS A 29 -17.59 4.23 -8.06
N CYS A 30 -16.36 4.39 -8.53
CA CYS A 30 -15.34 3.34 -8.48
C CYS A 30 -14.79 3.12 -7.06
N GLN A 31 -14.70 4.16 -6.23
CA GLN A 31 -14.39 4.03 -4.80
C GLN A 31 -15.47 3.19 -4.10
N HIS A 32 -16.75 3.37 -4.40
CA HIS A 32 -17.80 2.53 -3.80
C HIS A 32 -17.71 1.05 -4.21
N VAL A 33 -17.09 0.72 -5.35
CA VAL A 33 -16.77 -0.67 -5.71
C VAL A 33 -15.73 -1.24 -4.73
N PHE A 34 -14.71 -0.45 -4.38
CA PHE A 34 -13.74 -0.82 -3.34
C PHE A 34 -14.44 -1.02 -1.99
N ASP A 35 -15.24 -0.03 -1.58
CA ASP A 35 -15.90 -0.04 -0.26
C ASP A 35 -16.79 -1.27 -0.09
N ALA A 36 -17.58 -1.59 -1.13
CA ALA A 36 -18.44 -2.76 -1.15
C ALA A 36 -17.65 -4.08 -1.11
N ALA A 37 -16.49 -4.13 -1.75
CA ALA A 37 -15.66 -5.34 -1.81
C ALA A 37 -15.02 -5.67 -0.46
N ILE A 38 -14.64 -4.65 0.33
CA ILE A 38 -14.11 -4.85 1.69
C ILE A 38 -15.18 -4.75 2.79
N ASN A 39 -16.45 -4.59 2.42
CA ASN A 39 -17.60 -4.50 3.31
C ASN A 39 -17.50 -3.35 4.33
N VAL A 40 -17.15 -2.15 3.84
CA VAL A 40 -17.07 -0.93 4.66
C VAL A 40 -18.17 0.03 4.24
N HIS A 41 -18.59 0.88 5.17
CA HIS A 41 -19.64 1.87 4.90
C HIS A 41 -19.14 2.90 3.89
N ASN A 42 -20.01 3.39 3.01
CA ASN A 42 -19.69 4.38 1.95
C ASN A 42 -19.22 5.76 2.47
N THR A 43 -19.10 5.92 3.80
CA THR A 43 -18.56 7.12 4.46
C THR A 43 -17.07 6.98 4.79
N SER A 44 -16.49 5.80 4.55
CA SER A 44 -15.06 5.53 4.62
C SER A 44 -14.44 5.65 3.23
N ASP A 45 -14.59 6.81 2.61
CA ASP A 45 -14.18 7.06 1.23
C ASP A 45 -13.06 8.12 1.17
N TRP A 46 -12.80 8.62 -0.02
CA TRP A 46 -11.82 9.69 -0.27
C TRP A 46 -12.16 11.03 0.41
N THR A 47 -13.38 11.18 0.93
CA THR A 47 -13.78 12.34 1.76
C THR A 47 -13.45 12.13 3.25
N ASN A 48 -13.14 10.91 3.68
CA ASN A 48 -12.74 10.58 5.05
C ASN A 48 -11.61 9.53 5.07
N PRO A 49 -10.38 9.90 4.66
CA PRO A 49 -9.26 8.98 4.57
C PRO A 49 -8.87 8.33 5.90
N GLY A 50 -9.14 9.00 7.04
CA GLY A 50 -8.93 8.42 8.36
C GLY A 50 -9.84 7.22 8.63
N ALA A 51 -11.14 7.36 8.35
CA ALA A 51 -12.08 6.25 8.47
C ALA A 51 -11.79 5.12 7.48
N LEU A 52 -11.36 5.46 6.25
CA LEU A 52 -10.90 4.49 5.26
C LEU A 52 -9.67 3.71 5.74
N ALA A 53 -8.65 4.37 6.29
CA ALA A 53 -7.46 3.73 6.83
C ALA A 53 -7.78 2.75 7.96
N ILE A 54 -8.65 3.15 8.91
CA ILE A 54 -9.12 2.28 10.01
C ILE A 54 -9.87 1.07 9.45
N SER A 55 -10.75 1.30 8.48
CA SER A 55 -11.52 0.26 7.81
C SER A 55 -10.62 -0.77 7.13
N ILE A 56 -9.59 -0.34 6.41
CA ILE A 56 -8.58 -1.23 5.79
C ILE A 56 -7.83 -2.03 6.85
N GLN A 57 -7.40 -1.41 7.94
CA GLN A 57 -6.71 -2.12 9.04
C GLN A 57 -7.59 -3.19 9.68
N ASN A 58 -8.88 -2.91 9.87
CA ASN A 58 -9.84 -3.91 10.34
C ASN A 58 -9.95 -5.10 9.38
N VAL A 59 -9.92 -4.85 8.07
CA VAL A 59 -9.91 -5.92 7.05
C VAL A 59 -8.60 -6.71 7.10
N TYR A 60 -7.45 -6.08 7.34
CA TYR A 60 -6.20 -6.81 7.57
C TYR A 60 -6.29 -7.78 8.77
N ILE A 61 -7.03 -7.42 9.82
CA ILE A 61 -7.21 -8.26 11.01
C ILE A 61 -8.27 -9.36 10.79
N ALA A 62 -9.42 -9.01 10.21
CA ALA A 62 -10.58 -9.89 10.16
C ALA A 62 -10.73 -10.65 8.83
N GLY A 63 -10.15 -10.14 7.74
CA GLY A 63 -10.52 -10.52 6.39
C GLY A 63 -11.91 -10.01 6.01
N THR A 64 -12.53 -10.65 5.03
CA THR A 64 -13.93 -10.45 4.63
C THR A 64 -14.67 -11.78 4.68
N TYR A 65 -15.98 -11.77 4.40
CA TYR A 65 -16.77 -13.00 4.25
C TYR A 65 -16.32 -13.88 3.06
N LYS A 66 -15.68 -13.29 2.05
CA LYS A 66 -15.18 -13.98 0.84
C LYS A 66 -13.71 -14.39 0.93
N GLU A 67 -12.91 -13.64 1.68
CA GLU A 67 -11.46 -13.77 1.69
C GLU A 67 -10.93 -13.66 3.11
N LYS A 68 -10.33 -14.75 3.61
CA LYS A 68 -9.82 -14.83 4.99
C LYS A 68 -8.47 -14.13 5.14
N HIS A 69 -7.73 -13.98 4.05
CA HIS A 69 -6.48 -13.23 4.02
C HIS A 69 -6.77 -11.74 3.79
N GLY A 70 -6.74 -10.95 4.87
CA GLY A 70 -7.05 -9.52 4.80
C GLY A 70 -6.28 -8.75 3.73
N LEU A 71 -5.00 -9.05 3.52
CA LEU A 71 -4.23 -8.44 2.42
C LEU A 71 -4.79 -8.77 1.04
N VAL A 72 -5.11 -10.04 0.79
CA VAL A 72 -5.74 -10.46 -0.47
C VAL A 72 -7.08 -9.77 -0.65
N ALA A 73 -7.87 -9.62 0.42
CA ALA A 73 -9.16 -8.96 0.37
C ALA A 73 -9.03 -7.49 -0.05
N VAL A 74 -8.13 -6.74 0.61
CA VAL A 74 -7.87 -5.33 0.29
C VAL A 74 -7.30 -5.18 -1.13
N CYS A 75 -6.37 -6.04 -1.54
CA CYS A 75 -5.76 -5.94 -2.86
C CYS A 75 -6.70 -6.32 -4.00
N ASN A 76 -7.58 -7.30 -3.79
CA ASN A 76 -8.64 -7.61 -4.75
C ASN A 76 -9.61 -6.42 -4.88
N ALA A 77 -10.00 -5.79 -3.77
CA ALA A 77 -10.85 -4.60 -3.79
C ALA A 77 -10.17 -3.42 -4.50
N TYR A 78 -8.88 -3.19 -4.22
CA TYR A 78 -8.08 -2.15 -4.87
C TYR A 78 -8.06 -2.37 -6.39
N ASN A 79 -7.75 -3.59 -6.83
CA ASN A 79 -7.77 -3.95 -8.25
C ASN A 79 -9.16 -3.79 -8.90
N LEU A 80 -10.25 -4.06 -8.18
CA LEU A 80 -11.61 -3.80 -8.67
C LEU A 80 -11.88 -2.32 -8.91
N MET A 81 -11.39 -1.44 -8.03
CA MET A 81 -11.46 0.00 -8.23
C MET A 81 -10.65 0.45 -9.44
N LEU A 82 -9.40 -0.03 -9.58
CA LEU A 82 -8.56 0.28 -10.74
C LEU A 82 -9.23 -0.17 -12.05
N ASN A 83 -9.77 -1.38 -12.07
CA ASN A 83 -10.49 -1.91 -13.23
C ASN A 83 -11.75 -1.10 -13.54
N CYS A 84 -12.48 -0.62 -12.53
CA CYS A 84 -13.63 0.26 -12.73
C CYS A 84 -13.23 1.56 -13.45
N LEU A 85 -12.13 2.18 -13.02
CA LEU A 85 -11.60 3.41 -13.65
C LEU A 85 -11.11 3.14 -15.08
N ASN A 86 -10.33 2.09 -15.27
CA ASN A 86 -9.82 1.70 -16.59
C ASN A 86 -10.96 1.39 -17.58
N ASN A 87 -12.00 0.67 -17.14
CA ASN A 87 -13.17 0.36 -17.97
C ASN A 87 -14.00 1.61 -18.30
N ALA A 88 -13.91 2.66 -17.49
CA ALA A 88 -14.50 3.97 -17.78
C ALA A 88 -13.60 4.84 -18.66
N GLY A 89 -12.42 4.36 -19.08
CA GLY A 89 -11.47 5.09 -19.91
C GLY A 89 -10.68 6.16 -19.16
N ILE A 90 -10.68 6.12 -17.82
CA ILE A 90 -10.02 7.10 -16.96
C ILE A 90 -8.57 6.69 -16.70
N GLN A 91 -7.63 7.65 -16.78
CA GLN A 91 -6.26 7.44 -16.31
C GLN A 91 -6.22 7.41 -14.79
N VAL A 92 -5.97 6.23 -14.21
CA VAL A 92 -5.97 6.00 -12.76
C VAL A 92 -5.05 6.97 -12.03
N GLU A 93 -3.87 7.24 -12.58
CA GLU A 93 -2.87 8.14 -11.96
C GLU A 93 -3.44 9.54 -11.74
N THR A 94 -4.31 10.00 -12.64
CA THR A 94 -4.96 11.32 -12.52
C THR A 94 -6.02 11.38 -11.43
N CYS A 95 -6.52 10.22 -10.95
CA CYS A 95 -7.48 10.16 -9.85
C CYS A 95 -6.84 10.14 -8.47
N PHE A 96 -5.62 9.60 -8.36
CA PHE A 96 -4.87 9.61 -7.11
C PHE A 96 -3.97 10.83 -6.95
N ASP A 97 -3.96 11.70 -7.96
CA ASP A 97 -3.28 12.99 -7.93
C ASP A 97 -3.90 13.94 -6.89
N THR A 98 -3.04 14.55 -6.08
CA THR A 98 -3.46 15.46 -5.01
C THR A 98 -4.09 16.75 -5.54
N LEU A 99 -3.66 17.25 -6.71
CA LEU A 99 -4.26 18.45 -7.32
C LEU A 99 -5.69 18.16 -7.79
N PHE A 100 -5.96 16.97 -8.33
CA PHE A 100 -7.33 16.56 -8.65
C PHE A 100 -8.23 16.60 -7.41
N MET A 101 -7.77 16.02 -6.29
CA MET A 101 -8.56 15.99 -5.05
C MET A 101 -8.80 17.38 -4.48
N LEU A 102 -7.77 18.24 -4.45
CA LEU A 102 -7.88 19.62 -3.98
C LEU A 102 -8.87 20.45 -4.81
N LYS A 103 -8.97 20.20 -6.12
CA LYS A 103 -9.91 20.89 -7.02
C LYS A 103 -11.36 20.45 -6.86
N ASN A 104 -11.62 19.23 -6.38
CA ASN A 104 -12.96 18.62 -6.34
C ASN A 104 -13.45 18.45 -4.89
N ASP A 105 -13.52 19.56 -4.13
CA ASP A 105 -14.10 19.60 -2.77
C ASP A 105 -13.31 18.91 -1.64
N LYS A 106 -11.97 18.97 -1.66
CA LYS A 106 -11.18 18.48 -0.51
C LYS A 106 -10.32 19.56 0.12
N LYS A 107 -10.42 19.64 1.44
CA LYS A 107 -9.46 20.38 2.25
C LYS A 107 -8.10 19.68 2.17
N ILE A 108 -7.03 20.44 2.36
CA ILE A 108 -5.65 19.95 2.32
C ILE A 108 -5.47 18.76 3.26
N GLU A 109 -6.14 18.78 4.41
CA GLU A 109 -6.08 17.76 5.46
C GLU A 109 -6.77 16.44 5.07
N GLN A 110 -7.43 16.37 3.91
CA GLN A 110 -8.07 15.16 3.39
C GLN A 110 -7.45 14.68 2.08
N ALA A 111 -7.12 15.62 1.17
CA ALA A 111 -6.54 15.28 -0.13
C ALA A 111 -5.21 14.53 -0.01
N TYR A 112 -4.26 15.05 0.78
CA TYR A 112 -2.96 14.40 0.96
C TYR A 112 -3.08 13.05 1.65
N PRO A 113 -3.75 12.91 2.82
CA PRO A 113 -3.84 11.61 3.48
C PRO A 113 -4.48 10.51 2.63
N PHE A 114 -5.46 10.85 1.79
CA PHE A 114 -6.04 9.87 0.89
C PHE A 114 -5.04 9.43 -0.18
N ALA A 115 -4.38 10.35 -0.88
CA ALA A 115 -3.36 10.02 -1.88
C ALA A 115 -2.20 9.22 -1.26
N MET A 116 -1.75 9.60 -0.06
CA MET A 116 -0.75 8.87 0.73
C MET A 116 -1.22 7.43 1.03
N LEU A 117 -2.47 7.24 1.45
CA LEU A 117 -3.04 5.92 1.70
C LEU A 117 -3.10 5.07 0.42
N MET A 118 -3.52 5.65 -0.70
CA MET A 118 -3.53 4.93 -1.99
C MET A 118 -2.13 4.52 -2.42
N LYS A 119 -1.12 5.36 -2.17
CA LYS A 119 0.28 5.03 -2.49
C LYS A 119 0.82 3.90 -1.61
N MET A 120 0.42 3.86 -0.35
CA MET A 120 0.70 2.73 0.55
C MET A 120 0.05 1.44 0.04
N LEU A 121 -1.21 1.48 -0.41
CA LEU A 121 -1.90 0.32 -0.98
C LEU A 121 -1.27 -0.16 -2.28
N ASP A 122 -0.89 0.74 -3.19
CA ASP A 122 -0.17 0.44 -4.43
C ASP A 122 1.09 -0.41 -4.14
N PHE A 123 1.88 -0.02 -3.14
CA PHE A 123 3.01 -0.83 -2.71
C PHE A 123 2.58 -2.18 -2.10
N GLN A 124 1.66 -2.18 -1.14
CA GLN A 124 1.25 -3.39 -0.42
C GLN A 124 0.65 -4.46 -1.35
N CYS A 125 -0.05 -4.01 -2.40
CA CYS A 125 -0.66 -4.87 -3.41
C CYS A 125 0.23 -5.16 -4.62
N GLY A 126 1.30 -4.39 -4.80
CA GLY A 126 2.35 -4.63 -5.78
C GLY A 126 3.57 -5.28 -5.16
N ALA A 127 4.67 -4.54 -5.07
CA ALA A 127 5.98 -5.04 -4.65
C ALA A 127 6.01 -5.62 -3.22
N GLY A 128 5.14 -5.15 -2.33
CA GLY A 128 5.02 -5.61 -0.95
C GLY A 128 4.19 -6.90 -0.79
N PHE A 129 3.46 -7.32 -1.82
CA PHE A 129 2.44 -8.38 -1.69
C PHE A 129 3.04 -9.74 -1.33
N TYR A 130 3.97 -10.24 -2.15
CA TYR A 130 4.59 -11.55 -1.94
C TYR A 130 5.33 -11.70 -0.59
N PRO A 131 6.24 -10.78 -0.19
CA PRO A 131 6.91 -10.91 1.10
C PRO A 131 5.92 -10.84 2.27
N ALA A 132 4.80 -10.13 2.12
CA ALA A 132 3.75 -10.11 3.12
C ALA A 132 2.94 -11.41 3.16
N MET A 133 2.56 -11.96 2.01
CA MET A 133 1.80 -13.20 1.91
C MET A 133 2.54 -14.39 2.49
N ASP A 134 3.84 -14.51 2.20
CA ASP A 134 4.70 -15.57 2.76
C ASP A 134 4.82 -15.52 4.29
N ASN A 135 4.46 -14.38 4.90
CA ASN A 135 4.58 -14.12 6.33
C ASN A 135 3.25 -13.62 6.95
N TRP A 136 2.13 -13.92 6.30
CA TRP A 136 0.85 -13.25 6.58
C TRP A 136 0.37 -13.46 8.01
N ASP A 137 0.51 -14.65 8.57
CA ASP A 137 0.07 -14.94 9.94
C ASP A 137 0.76 -14.03 10.97
N CYS A 138 2.06 -13.77 10.79
CA CYS A 138 2.77 -12.85 11.66
C CYS A 138 2.36 -11.39 11.41
N ILE A 139 2.27 -10.98 10.15
CA ILE A 139 1.84 -9.61 9.78
C ILE A 139 0.43 -9.31 10.32
N LYS A 140 -0.51 -10.26 10.18
CA LYS A 140 -1.84 -10.19 10.76
C LYS A 140 -1.79 -10.01 12.27
N SER A 141 -0.86 -10.68 12.96
CA SER A 141 -0.64 -10.49 14.39
C SER A 141 -0.10 -9.09 14.73
N VAL A 142 0.71 -8.48 13.85
CA VAL A 142 1.16 -7.08 14.00
C VAL A 142 -0.04 -6.15 13.91
N TYR A 143 -0.86 -6.26 12.86
CA TYR A 143 -2.08 -5.46 12.75
C TYR A 143 -2.98 -5.64 13.97
N LYS A 144 -3.19 -6.87 14.43
CA LYS A 144 -4.02 -7.13 15.62
C LYS A 144 -3.45 -6.54 16.91
N ASN A 145 -2.15 -6.67 17.15
CA ASN A 145 -1.54 -6.38 18.46
C ASN A 145 -0.86 -5.00 18.51
N LYS A 146 -0.60 -4.37 17.37
CA LYS A 146 0.08 -3.09 17.21
C LYS A 146 -0.76 -2.07 16.43
N ASN A 147 -2.04 -2.32 16.18
CA ASN A 147 -2.93 -1.40 15.44
C ASN A 147 -2.83 0.03 15.95
N ALA A 148 -3.00 0.22 17.27
CA ALA A 148 -2.93 1.54 17.90
C ALA A 148 -1.56 2.23 17.67
N THR A 149 -0.46 1.47 17.59
CA THR A 149 0.86 2.02 17.24
C THR A 149 0.90 2.47 15.78
N LEU A 150 0.37 1.68 14.86
CA LEU A 150 0.35 1.99 13.42
C LEU A 150 -0.54 3.22 13.13
N GLU A 151 -1.73 3.26 13.72
CA GLU A 151 -2.67 4.38 13.64
C GLU A 151 -2.08 5.65 14.25
N ASN A 152 -1.55 5.56 15.48
CA ASN A 152 -0.93 6.71 16.13
C ASN A 152 0.28 7.22 15.33
N THR A 153 1.04 6.35 14.67
CA THR A 153 2.17 6.78 13.83
C THR A 153 1.70 7.63 12.66
N ILE A 154 0.67 7.20 11.93
CA ILE A 154 0.07 8.00 10.85
C ILE A 154 -0.48 9.32 11.41
N TYR A 155 -1.25 9.25 12.50
CA TYR A 155 -1.87 10.43 13.11
C TYR A 155 -0.83 11.47 13.56
N GLN A 156 0.20 11.04 14.29
CA GLN A 156 1.27 11.93 14.76
C GLN A 156 2.07 12.51 13.60
N PHE A 157 2.33 11.72 12.55
CA PHE A 157 2.98 12.24 11.35
C PHE A 157 2.18 13.36 10.71
N LEU A 158 0.87 13.15 10.48
CA LEU A 158 0.00 14.15 9.87
C LEU A 158 -0.13 15.40 10.75
N LEU A 159 -0.28 15.22 12.08
CA LEU A 159 -0.37 16.33 13.04
C LEU A 159 0.93 17.15 13.08
N ASN A 160 2.08 16.48 13.19
CA ASN A 160 3.37 17.14 13.33
C ASN A 160 3.80 17.84 12.04
N THR A 161 3.54 17.24 10.88
CA THR A 161 3.83 17.87 9.58
C THR A 161 2.92 19.06 9.29
N ALA A 162 1.65 19.03 9.74
CA ALA A 162 0.77 20.18 9.67
C ALA A 162 1.23 21.34 10.58
N ASN A 163 1.71 21.03 11.78
CA ASN A 163 2.14 22.03 12.76
C ASN A 163 3.55 22.59 12.49
N ASN A 164 4.47 21.75 12.01
CA ASN A 164 5.86 22.14 11.74
C ASN A 164 6.40 21.46 10.45
N PRO A 165 6.06 21.96 9.26
CA PRO A 165 6.46 21.36 8.00
C PRO A 165 7.99 21.28 7.78
N MET A 166 8.77 22.16 8.43
CA MET A 166 10.24 22.19 8.31
C MET A 166 10.91 20.95 8.89
N GLU A 167 10.24 20.25 9.81
CA GLU A 167 10.72 19.01 10.44
C GLU A 167 10.12 17.75 9.78
N SER A 168 9.52 17.88 8.59
CA SER A 168 8.85 16.78 7.88
C SER A 168 9.75 15.55 7.65
N CYS A 169 11.03 15.73 7.33
CA CYS A 169 11.95 14.60 7.20
C CYS A 169 12.28 13.94 8.54
N THR A 170 12.33 14.71 9.63
CA THR A 170 12.46 14.15 10.98
C THR A 170 11.24 13.28 11.31
N TYR A 171 10.03 13.75 11.02
CA TYR A 171 8.79 13.01 11.26
C TYR A 171 8.63 11.79 10.34
N THR A 172 9.10 11.91 9.08
CA THR A 172 9.18 10.79 8.14
C THR A 172 10.04 9.67 8.72
N LYS A 173 11.26 9.99 9.16
CA LYS A 173 12.18 9.02 9.78
C LYS A 173 11.59 8.36 11.02
N GLN A 174 10.94 9.14 11.89
CA GLN A 174 10.26 8.61 13.07
C GLN A 174 9.16 7.60 12.70
N GLY A 175 8.35 7.92 11.69
CA GLY A 175 7.29 7.04 11.22
C GLY A 175 7.81 5.76 10.58
N LEU A 176 8.86 5.85 9.75
CA LEU A 176 9.55 4.69 9.17
C LEU A 176 10.06 3.74 10.27
N LEU A 177 10.75 4.28 11.27
CA LEU A 177 11.27 3.49 12.40
C LEU A 177 10.14 2.88 13.23
N SER A 178 9.03 3.59 13.42
CA SER A 178 7.87 3.09 14.16
C SER A 178 7.25 1.88 13.47
N TYR A 179 6.99 1.98 12.15
CA TYR A 179 6.49 0.85 11.36
C TYR A 179 7.51 -0.31 11.33
N GLN A 180 8.78 -0.02 11.04
CA GLN A 180 9.83 -1.05 11.02
C GLN A 180 9.90 -1.81 12.35
N LYS A 181 9.85 -1.09 13.48
CA LYS A 181 9.88 -1.67 14.82
C LYS A 181 8.62 -2.50 15.12
N ALA A 182 7.44 -2.01 14.77
CA ALA A 182 6.19 -2.75 14.94
C ALA A 182 6.25 -4.10 14.20
N PHE A 183 6.75 -4.11 12.96
CA PHE A 183 6.84 -5.32 12.14
C PHE A 183 8.07 -6.19 12.46
N SER A 184 9.12 -5.65 13.10
CA SER A 184 10.28 -6.45 13.54
C SER A 184 9.97 -7.51 14.59
N MET A 185 8.79 -7.45 15.24
CA MET A 185 8.36 -8.51 16.15
C MET A 185 8.24 -9.88 15.45
N CYS A 186 8.10 -9.89 14.13
CA CYS A 186 8.10 -11.11 13.32
C CYS A 186 9.48 -11.75 13.15
N SER A 187 10.56 -11.12 13.65
CA SER A 187 11.94 -11.61 13.51
C SER A 187 12.33 -11.99 12.07
N ASN A 188 11.70 -11.33 11.09
CA ASN A 188 11.94 -11.53 9.66
C ASN A 188 12.19 -10.16 9.00
N PRO A 189 13.37 -9.92 8.41
CA PRO A 189 13.70 -8.65 7.75
C PRO A 189 12.75 -8.29 6.61
N ALA A 190 12.23 -9.27 5.87
CA ALA A 190 11.27 -9.00 4.79
C ALA A 190 9.97 -8.40 5.33
N VAL A 191 9.57 -8.81 6.54
CA VAL A 191 8.39 -8.27 7.23
C VAL A 191 8.65 -6.88 7.79
N SER A 192 9.83 -6.65 8.38
CA SER A 192 10.27 -5.31 8.80
C SER A 192 10.36 -4.33 7.62
N TYR A 193 10.88 -4.80 6.49
CA TYR A 193 10.93 -4.05 5.24
C TYR A 193 9.52 -3.72 4.75
N TYR A 194 8.62 -4.69 4.70
CA TYR A 194 7.22 -4.47 4.32
C TYR A 194 6.58 -3.34 5.16
N GLY A 195 6.76 -3.38 6.48
CA GLY A 195 6.24 -2.35 7.38
C GLY A 195 6.85 -0.98 7.08
N CYS A 196 8.17 -0.89 7.06
CA CYS A 196 8.89 0.35 6.78
C CYS A 196 8.49 0.94 5.42
N GLU A 197 8.53 0.13 4.37
CA GLU A 197 8.30 0.55 2.99
C GLU A 197 6.84 0.95 2.77
N SER A 198 5.89 0.29 3.44
CA SER A 198 4.49 0.74 3.45
C SER A 198 4.36 2.19 3.91
N PHE A 199 5.06 2.56 4.99
CA PHE A 199 5.06 3.93 5.49
C PHE A 199 5.87 4.88 4.60
N ARG A 200 6.99 4.42 4.02
CA ARG A 200 7.77 5.22 3.07
C ARG A 200 6.93 5.63 1.87
N GLN A 201 6.15 4.68 1.34
CA GLN A 201 5.25 4.90 0.21
C GLN A 201 4.12 5.84 0.59
N PHE A 202 3.56 5.69 1.80
CA PHE A 202 2.60 6.62 2.38
C PHE A 202 3.12 8.07 2.32
N VAL A 203 4.30 8.36 2.88
CA VAL A 203 4.81 9.75 2.93
C VAL A 203 5.35 10.28 1.60
N SER A 204 5.72 9.40 0.67
CA SER A 204 6.36 9.76 -0.61
C SER A 204 5.54 10.68 -1.51
N VAL A 205 4.22 10.73 -1.31
CA VAL A 205 3.33 11.61 -2.09
C VAL A 205 3.65 13.08 -1.88
N GLN A 206 4.13 13.45 -0.70
CA GLN A 206 4.42 14.84 -0.35
C GLN A 206 5.89 15.07 0.04
N TYR A 207 6.56 14.04 0.57
CA TYR A 207 7.89 14.17 1.18
C TYR A 207 8.89 13.19 0.54
N SER A 208 8.83 13.05 -0.78
CA SER A 208 9.71 12.17 -1.57
C SER A 208 11.21 12.52 -1.44
N GLU A 209 11.51 13.77 -1.10
CA GLU A 209 12.84 14.32 -0.88
C GLU A 209 13.50 13.87 0.42
N CYS A 210 12.72 13.36 1.38
CA CYS A 210 13.24 12.79 2.61
C CYS A 210 13.87 11.42 2.30
N GLY A 211 15.17 11.43 1.97
CA GLY A 211 15.94 10.30 1.42
C GLY A 211 16.17 9.09 2.35
N ASP A 212 15.33 8.88 3.36
CA ASP A 212 15.39 7.70 4.21
C ASP A 212 14.95 6.46 3.41
N SER A 213 15.70 5.36 3.55
CA SER A 213 15.45 4.10 2.85
C SER A 213 15.15 2.96 3.82
N CYS A 214 14.28 2.06 3.39
CA CYS A 214 13.96 0.83 4.11
C CYS A 214 14.96 -0.25 3.71
N GLN A 215 15.99 -0.45 4.52
CA GLN A 215 17.03 -1.45 4.26
C GLN A 215 16.60 -2.84 4.75
N VAL A 216 16.80 -3.85 3.91
CA VAL A 216 16.68 -5.26 4.30
C VAL A 216 18.09 -5.79 4.56
N ASP A 217 18.47 -5.99 5.83
CA ASP A 217 19.74 -6.66 6.11
C ASP A 217 19.57 -8.19 5.97
N PHE A 218 19.69 -8.65 4.73
CA PHE A 218 19.64 -10.07 4.39
C PHE A 218 20.83 -10.86 4.97
N TRP A 219 22.00 -10.22 5.11
CA TRP A 219 23.22 -10.89 5.56
C TRP A 219 23.17 -11.22 7.06
N ALA A 220 22.69 -10.28 7.89
CA ALA A 220 22.47 -10.53 9.32
C ALA A 220 21.43 -11.62 9.59
N TYR A 221 20.39 -11.74 8.75
CA TYR A 221 19.33 -12.72 8.93
C TYR A 221 19.78 -14.17 8.67
N HIS A 222 20.52 -14.40 7.59
CA HIS A 222 21.02 -15.74 7.28
C HIS A 222 22.06 -16.21 8.30
N ASN A 223 22.94 -15.31 8.77
CA ASN A 223 23.93 -15.65 9.79
C ASN A 223 23.29 -15.96 11.15
N LYS A 224 22.24 -15.21 11.54
CA LYS A 224 21.51 -15.48 12.80
C LYS A 224 20.80 -16.84 12.75
N LYS A 225 20.12 -17.14 11.65
CA LYS A 225 19.38 -18.41 11.45
C LYS A 225 20.29 -19.64 11.39
N ASN A 226 21.48 -19.51 10.81
CA ASN A 226 22.49 -20.58 10.82
C ASN A 226 23.06 -20.80 12.22
N SER A 227 23.34 -19.75 13.00
CA SER A 227 23.81 -19.93 14.39
C SER A 227 22.79 -20.65 15.27
N THR A 228 21.49 -20.38 15.10
CA THR A 228 20.42 -21.03 15.87
C THR A 228 20.24 -22.49 15.45
N LYS A 229 20.42 -22.81 14.16
CA LYS A 229 20.41 -24.21 13.70
C LYS A 229 21.56 -25.03 14.27
N HIS A 230 22.78 -24.47 14.27
CA HIS A 230 23.94 -25.16 14.84
C HIS A 230 23.78 -25.41 16.35
N ALA A 231 23.28 -24.43 17.11
CA ALA A 231 23.00 -24.61 18.54
C ALA A 231 21.98 -25.74 18.83
N LEU A 232 20.93 -25.85 18.01
CA LEU A 232 19.91 -26.91 18.14
C LEU A 232 20.41 -28.29 17.70
N GLU A 233 21.40 -28.36 16.81
CA GLU A 233 22.05 -29.60 16.42
C GLU A 233 23.04 -30.07 17.50
N GLU A 234 23.79 -29.16 18.11
CA GLU A 234 24.69 -29.46 19.24
C GLU A 234 23.93 -29.97 20.47
N GLU A 235 22.78 -29.38 20.79
CA GLU A 235 21.92 -29.85 21.88
C GLU A 235 21.35 -31.27 21.61
N LYS A 236 20.96 -31.57 20.36
CA LYS A 236 20.49 -32.91 19.97
C LYS A 236 21.59 -33.97 20.00
N VAL A 237 22.84 -33.59 19.73
CA VAL A 237 23.99 -34.49 19.82
C VAL A 237 24.34 -34.74 21.29
N ALA A 238 24.29 -33.72 22.15
CA ALA A 238 24.53 -33.86 23.59
C ALA A 238 23.49 -34.77 24.27
N VAL A 239 22.21 -34.67 23.90
CA VAL A 239 21.13 -35.53 24.44
C VAL A 239 21.24 -37.00 23.96
N LYS A 240 21.90 -37.28 22.83
CA LYS A 240 22.14 -38.64 22.35
C LYS A 240 23.35 -39.33 23.01
N LEU A 241 24.19 -38.58 23.70
CA LEU A 241 25.42 -39.06 24.36
C LEU A 241 25.27 -39.22 25.88
N ALA A 242 24.10 -38.88 26.44
CA ALA A 242 23.71 -39.10 27.82
C ALA A 242 22.77 -40.31 27.93
#